data_AF-L8G769-F1
#
_entry.id   AF-L8G769-F1
#
_cell.length_a   1.000
_cell.length_b   1.000
_cell.length_c   1.000
_cell.angle_alpha   90.00
_cell.angle_beta   90.00
_cell.angle_gamma   90.00
#
_symmetry.space_group_name_H-M   'P 1'
#
loop_
_entity.id
_entity.type
_entity.pdbx_description
1 polymer ?
#
loop_
_entity_poly.entity_id
_entity_poly.type
_entity_poly.pdbx_seq_one_letter_code
_entity_poly.pdbx_strand_id
1 'polypeptide(L)'
;MANKISKQTLNARVREVLRLVSRVAKTGVPGNAPEGSRDTPETSALLRKIGGESIVLLKNDNKALPLDKSKTVAVIGPNTKIAAYCGGGSATLLPYYATTPFDGIAANAKETKYSVGCYSHVLLPLLGQNLKTADGKVGVTFKAFTDPVEVSNREQCSR
;
A
#
# COMPACT_ATOMS: atom_id res chain seq x y z
N MET A 1 -20.56 -41.31 -11.41
CA MET A 1 -21.15 -40.56 -10.28
C MET A 1 -21.37 -39.11 -10.68
N ALA A 2 -22.47 -38.81 -11.36
CA ALA A 2 -22.93 -37.43 -11.64
C ALA A 2 -24.28 -37.24 -10.91
N ASN A 3 -24.60 -36.04 -10.41
CA ASN A 3 -25.73 -35.67 -9.52
C ASN A 3 -25.46 -35.67 -8.00
N LYS A 4 -24.28 -35.24 -7.54
CA LYS A 4 -24.02 -34.99 -6.10
C LYS A 4 -24.74 -33.76 -5.53
N ILE A 5 -25.32 -32.90 -6.38
CA ILE A 5 -25.96 -31.64 -5.97
C ILE A 5 -27.35 -31.57 -6.60
N SER A 6 -28.36 -31.27 -5.80
CA SER A 6 -29.73 -31.09 -6.27
C SER A 6 -29.92 -29.73 -6.97
N LYS A 7 -30.86 -29.66 -7.92
CA LYS A 7 -31.27 -28.39 -8.55
C LYS A 7 -31.75 -27.37 -7.51
N GLN A 8 -32.39 -27.83 -6.44
CA GLN A 8 -32.84 -26.96 -5.36
C GLN A 8 -31.66 -26.28 -4.65
N THR A 9 -30.58 -27.03 -4.37
CA THR A 9 -29.36 -26.48 -3.78
C THR A 9 -28.72 -25.45 -4.71
N LEU A 10 -28.63 -25.76 -6.01
CA LEU A 10 -28.10 -24.82 -7.00
C LEU A 10 -28.94 -23.53 -7.06
N ASN A 11 -30.28 -23.66 -7.18
CA ASN A 11 -31.20 -22.53 -7.20
C ASN A 11 -31.09 -21.69 -5.93
N ALA A 12 -30.86 -22.31 -4.77
CA ALA A 12 -30.64 -21.60 -3.52
C ALA A 12 -29.36 -20.75 -3.56
N ARG A 13 -28.24 -21.27 -4.11
CA ARG A 13 -26.99 -20.50 -4.23
C ARG A 13 -27.09 -19.37 -5.24
N VAL A 14 -27.71 -19.63 -6.40
CA VAL A 14 -27.96 -18.61 -7.43
C VAL A 14 -28.81 -17.47 -6.85
N ARG A 15 -29.82 -17.79 -6.04
CA ARG A 15 -30.65 -16.77 -5.37
C ARG A 15 -29.83 -15.84 -4.47
N GLU A 16 -28.83 -16.34 -3.74
CA GLU A 16 -27.96 -15.47 -2.92
C GLU A 16 -27.09 -14.55 -3.76
N VAL A 17 -26.54 -15.04 -4.88
CA VAL A 17 -25.77 -14.21 -5.82
C VAL A 17 -26.67 -13.12 -6.41
N LEU A 18 -27.87 -13.47 -6.86
CA LEU A 18 -28.82 -12.50 -7.43
C LEU A 18 -29.31 -11.49 -6.40
N ARG A 19 -29.42 -11.86 -5.11
CA ARG A 19 -29.70 -10.90 -4.03
C ARG A 19 -28.58 -9.88 -3.89
N LEU A 20 -27.31 -10.31 -3.95
CA LEU A 20 -26.17 -9.39 -3.95
C LEU A 20 -26.21 -8.48 -5.18
N VAL A 21 -26.39 -9.05 -6.37
CA VAL A 21 -26.49 -8.28 -7.63
C VAL A 21 -27.62 -7.25 -7.55
N SER A 22 -28.80 -7.62 -7.06
CA SER A 22 -29.93 -6.70 -6.89
C SER A 22 -29.64 -5.59 -5.88
N ARG A 23 -28.89 -5.87 -4.80
CA ARG A 23 -28.46 -4.85 -3.84
C ARG A 23 -27.44 -3.88 -4.45
N VAL A 24 -26.46 -4.39 -5.19
CA VAL A 24 -25.42 -3.57 -5.82
C VAL A 24 -25.98 -2.76 -6.98
N ALA A 25 -26.89 -3.29 -7.79
CA ALA A 25 -27.52 -2.54 -8.89
C ALA A 25 -28.22 -1.26 -8.43
N LYS A 26 -28.72 -1.23 -7.18
CA LYS A 26 -29.37 -0.05 -6.58
C LYS A 26 -28.40 1.09 -6.23
N THR A 27 -27.09 0.84 -6.21
CA THR A 27 -26.09 1.90 -5.94
C THR A 27 -25.89 2.83 -7.14
N GLY A 28 -26.32 2.42 -8.34
CA GLY A 28 -26.14 3.19 -9.56
C GLY A 28 -24.71 3.21 -10.11
N VAL A 29 -23.79 2.44 -9.52
CA VAL A 29 -22.42 2.31 -10.04
C VAL A 29 -22.46 1.54 -11.37
N PRO A 30 -21.97 2.11 -12.48
CA PRO A 30 -22.02 1.45 -13.77
C PRO A 30 -21.06 0.24 -13.80
N GLY A 31 -21.41 -0.77 -14.60
CA GLY A 31 -20.51 -1.89 -14.88
C GLY A 31 -19.23 -1.38 -15.55
N ASN A 32 -18.08 -1.90 -15.12
CA ASN A 32 -16.75 -1.47 -15.60
C ASN A 32 -16.50 0.04 -15.46
N ALA A 33 -17.05 0.67 -14.41
CA ALA A 33 -16.71 2.06 -14.09
C ALA A 33 -15.18 2.22 -14.01
N PRO A 34 -14.60 3.31 -14.54
CA PRO A 34 -13.18 3.57 -14.39
C PRO A 34 -12.82 3.72 -12.91
N GLU A 35 -11.65 3.22 -12.54
CA GLU A 35 -11.10 3.46 -11.21
C GLU A 35 -10.77 4.95 -11.04
N GLY A 36 -11.19 5.53 -9.92
CA GLY A 36 -10.88 6.90 -9.54
C GLY A 36 -10.04 6.95 -8.27
N SER A 37 -9.38 8.08 -8.03
CA SER A 37 -8.74 8.38 -6.76
C SER A 37 -9.61 9.31 -5.91
N ARG A 38 -9.46 9.24 -4.59
CA ARG A 38 -10.03 10.18 -3.62
C ARG A 38 -8.90 10.82 -2.80
N ASP A 39 -7.83 11.20 -3.49
CA ASP A 39 -6.68 11.89 -2.90
C ASP A 39 -7.05 13.35 -2.62
N THR A 40 -7.75 13.56 -1.50
CA THR A 40 -8.17 14.88 -1.05
C THR A 40 -7.61 15.17 0.34
N PRO A 41 -7.41 16.45 0.72
CA PRO A 41 -6.93 16.81 2.05
C PRO A 41 -7.81 16.24 3.18
N GLU A 42 -9.12 16.12 2.97
CA GLU A 42 -10.07 15.57 3.92
C GLU A 42 -9.86 14.07 4.12
N THR A 43 -9.67 13.31 3.05
CA THR A 43 -9.33 11.88 3.11
C THR A 43 -8.01 11.69 3.87
N SER A 44 -6.98 12.48 3.54
CA SER A 44 -5.68 12.43 4.20
C SER A 44 -5.74 12.79 5.68
N ALA A 45 -6.52 13.82 6.06
CA ALA A 45 -6.74 14.20 7.44
C ALA A 45 -7.46 13.10 8.23
N LEU A 46 -8.49 12.48 7.63
CA LEU A 46 -9.21 11.36 8.23
C LEU A 46 -8.31 10.14 8.44
N LEU A 47 -7.53 9.75 7.43
CA LEU A 47 -6.59 8.63 7.52
C LEU A 47 -5.51 8.89 8.58
N ARG A 48 -5.00 10.13 8.67
CA ARG A 48 -4.05 10.51 9.73
C ARG A 48 -4.68 10.41 11.11
N LYS A 49 -5.93 10.83 11.28
CA LYS A 49 -6.67 10.70 12.54
C LYS A 49 -6.84 9.24 12.93
N ILE A 50 -7.35 8.40 12.02
CA ILE A 50 -7.54 6.96 12.25
C ILE A 50 -6.21 6.29 12.61
N GLY A 51 -5.13 6.60 11.86
CA GLY A 51 -3.80 6.09 12.15
C GLY A 51 -3.30 6.49 13.54
N GLY A 52 -3.51 7.76 13.94
CA GLY A 52 -3.17 8.25 15.27
C GLY A 52 -3.96 7.59 16.40
N GLU A 53 -5.27 7.38 16.21
CA GLU A 53 -6.16 6.72 17.17
C GLU A 53 -5.94 5.20 17.27
N SER A 54 -5.28 4.59 16.26
CA SER A 54 -4.97 3.16 16.24
C SER A 54 -3.69 2.80 17.02
N ILE A 55 -2.90 3.78 17.47
CA ILE A 55 -1.64 3.55 18.20
C ILE A 55 -1.94 3.24 19.66
N VAL A 56 -1.34 2.16 20.19
CA VAL A 56 -1.44 1.76 21.60
C VAL A 56 -0.13 2.04 22.33
N LEU A 57 -0.19 2.83 23.40
CA LEU A 57 0.95 3.09 24.29
C LEU A 57 1.11 1.92 25.27
N LEU A 58 2.12 1.07 25.04
CA LEU A 58 2.36 -0.11 25.88
C LEU A 58 3.15 0.20 27.15
N LYS A 59 4.05 1.18 27.12
CA LYS A 59 4.95 1.52 28.23
C LYS A 59 5.35 2.99 28.20
N ASN A 60 5.36 3.67 29.36
CA ASN A 60 5.80 5.06 29.49
C ASN A 60 6.36 5.34 30.90
N ASP A 61 7.58 4.88 31.16
CA ASP A 61 8.27 5.12 32.43
C ASP A 61 8.89 6.53 32.44
N ASN A 62 9.08 7.11 33.63
CA ASN A 62 9.78 8.39 33.83
C ASN A 62 9.22 9.57 33.01
N LYS A 63 7.95 9.50 32.59
CA LYS A 63 7.31 10.50 31.72
C LYS A 63 8.11 10.75 30.43
N ALA A 64 8.65 9.68 29.85
CA ALA A 64 9.45 9.75 28.61
C ALA A 64 8.65 10.36 27.44
N LEU A 65 7.34 10.14 27.41
CA LEU A 65 6.42 10.76 26.46
C LEU A 65 5.43 11.71 27.18
N PRO A 66 5.00 12.80 26.51
CA PRO A 66 5.31 13.19 25.13
C PRO A 66 6.73 13.76 24.94
N LEU A 67 7.27 13.66 23.72
CA LEU A 67 8.57 14.24 23.39
C LEU A 67 8.50 15.78 23.34
N ASP A 68 9.57 16.42 23.81
CA ASP A 68 9.77 17.86 23.69
C ASP A 68 10.22 18.23 22.28
N LYS A 69 9.40 19.02 21.58
CA LYS A 69 9.65 19.46 20.19
C LYS A 69 10.87 20.38 20.05
N SER A 70 11.31 21.03 21.13
CA SER A 70 12.45 21.95 21.12
C SER A 70 13.81 21.26 21.13
N LYS A 71 13.84 19.95 21.37
CA LYS A 71 15.06 19.15 21.46
C LYS A 71 15.43 18.52 20.13
N THR A 72 16.73 18.24 19.96
CA THR A 72 17.22 17.41 18.87
C THR A 72 16.82 15.95 19.12
N VAL A 73 16.25 15.28 18.12
CA VAL A 73 15.79 13.89 18.20
C VAL A 73 16.68 12.99 17.33
N ALA A 74 17.27 11.95 17.93
CA ALA A 74 17.92 10.90 17.17
C ALA A 74 16.90 9.81 16.82
N VAL A 75 16.65 9.60 15.52
CA VAL A 75 15.72 8.61 14.98
C VAL A 75 16.54 7.42 14.47
N ILE A 76 16.40 6.26 15.12
CA ILE A 76 17.22 5.08 14.87
C ILE A 76 16.34 3.87 14.56
N GLY A 77 16.67 3.13 13.50
CA GLY A 77 16.10 1.82 13.23
C GLY A 77 15.68 1.61 11.77
N PRO A 78 15.53 0.34 11.33
CA PRO A 78 15.31 -0.01 9.93
C PRO A 78 13.96 0.46 9.38
N ASN A 79 12.94 0.56 10.22
CA ASN A 79 11.59 0.96 9.82
C ASN A 79 11.36 2.48 9.84
N THR A 80 12.37 3.28 10.18
CA THR A 80 12.17 4.73 10.35
C THR A 80 12.02 5.46 9.02
N LYS A 81 12.74 5.02 7.97
CA LYS A 81 12.62 5.53 6.60
C LYS A 81 11.75 4.65 5.68
N ILE A 82 11.01 3.72 6.25
CA ILE A 82 10.09 2.84 5.53
C ILE A 82 8.68 3.10 6.05
N ALA A 83 7.77 3.50 5.17
CA ALA A 83 6.37 3.64 5.53
C ALA A 83 5.68 2.27 5.42
N ALA A 84 5.62 1.52 6.51
CA ALA A 84 4.90 0.25 6.58
C ALA A 84 3.39 0.50 6.77
N TYR A 85 2.69 0.85 5.68
CA TYR A 85 1.27 1.24 5.71
C TYR A 85 0.29 0.07 5.63
N CYS A 86 0.71 -1.11 5.15
CA CYS A 86 -0.10 -2.32 5.14
C CYS A 86 0.76 -3.58 5.24
N GLY A 87 0.11 -4.72 5.48
CA GLY A 87 0.73 -6.03 5.29
C GLY A 87 0.90 -6.40 3.81
N GLY A 88 1.35 -7.62 3.55
CA GLY A 88 1.46 -8.18 2.21
C GLY A 88 0.16 -8.81 1.69
N GLY A 89 0.19 -9.29 0.45
CA GLY A 89 -0.87 -10.12 -0.15
C GLY A 89 -2.04 -9.33 -0.71
N SER A 90 -3.26 -9.89 -0.61
CA SER A 90 -4.47 -9.29 -1.18
C SER A 90 -4.89 -7.96 -0.55
N ALA A 91 -4.33 -7.61 0.60
CA ALA A 91 -4.57 -6.34 1.28
C ALA A 91 -3.60 -5.23 0.85
N THR A 92 -2.60 -5.54 0.00
CA THR A 92 -1.63 -4.54 -0.46
C THR A 92 -2.22 -3.70 -1.59
N LEU A 93 -2.12 -2.38 -1.43
CA LEU A 93 -2.55 -1.39 -2.43
C LEU A 93 -1.45 -0.33 -2.56
N LEU A 94 -1.36 0.30 -3.72
CA LEU A 94 -0.47 1.44 -3.91
C LEU A 94 -1.10 2.68 -3.23
N PRO A 95 -0.45 3.28 -2.21
CA PRO A 95 -0.97 4.49 -1.59
C PRO A 95 -0.76 5.70 -2.52
N TYR A 96 -1.58 6.74 -2.37
CA TYR A 96 -1.32 8.03 -3.03
C TYR A 96 0.04 8.59 -2.62
N TYR A 97 0.31 8.54 -1.33
CA TYR A 97 1.61 8.78 -0.72
C TYR A 97 1.64 8.09 0.65
N ALA A 98 2.84 7.90 1.21
CA ALA A 98 3.01 7.38 2.55
C ALA A 98 4.09 8.16 3.28
N THR A 99 3.77 8.66 4.47
CA THR A 99 4.73 9.39 5.32
C THR A 99 5.53 8.40 6.14
N THR A 100 6.85 8.46 6.07
CA THR A 100 7.70 7.60 6.91
C THR A 100 7.68 8.09 8.36
N PRO A 101 7.94 7.23 9.37
CA PRO A 101 8.09 7.68 10.75
C PRO A 101 9.14 8.80 10.90
N PHE A 102 10.24 8.71 10.16
CA PHE A 102 11.28 9.74 10.13
C PHE A 102 10.73 11.09 9.66
N ASP A 103 10.03 11.13 8.52
CA ASP A 103 9.47 12.38 7.97
C ASP A 103 8.42 12.98 8.91
N GLY A 104 7.59 12.14 9.53
CA GLY A 104 6.60 12.57 10.51
C GLY A 104 7.22 13.22 11.76
N ILE A 105 8.33 12.66 12.26
CA ILE A 105 9.08 13.22 13.40
C ILE A 105 9.82 14.49 12.97
N ALA A 106 10.50 14.48 11.83
CA ALA A 106 11.27 15.61 11.31
C ALA A 106 10.40 16.84 11.06
N ALA A 107 9.15 16.66 10.65
CA ALA A 107 8.20 17.76 10.48
C ALA A 107 7.76 18.42 11.81
N ASN A 108 8.05 17.81 12.98
CA ASN A 108 7.58 18.27 14.29
C ASN A 108 8.69 18.58 15.30
N ALA A 109 9.91 18.07 15.10
CA ALA A 109 11.06 18.30 15.96
C ALA A 109 11.92 19.47 15.46
N LYS A 110 12.63 20.15 16.37
CA LYS A 110 13.57 21.24 16.02
C LYS A 110 14.69 20.76 15.09
N GLU A 111 15.23 19.58 15.37
CA GLU A 111 16.30 18.96 14.59
C GLU A 111 16.19 17.44 14.72
N THR A 112 16.45 16.72 13.62
CA THR A 112 16.49 15.26 13.61
C THR A 112 17.80 14.73 13.06
N LYS A 113 18.38 13.76 13.76
CA LYS A 113 19.52 12.97 13.28
C LYS A 113 19.07 11.55 13.00
N TYR A 114 19.65 10.93 11.97
CA TYR A 114 19.25 9.60 11.53
C TYR A 114 20.42 8.63 11.56
N SER A 115 20.14 7.40 11.98
CA SER A 115 20.99 6.24 11.72
C SER A 115 20.13 5.01 11.50
N VAL A 116 20.50 4.14 10.55
CA VAL A 116 19.75 2.88 10.35
C VAL A 116 19.90 1.94 11.55
N GLY A 117 21.07 1.95 12.21
CA GLY A 117 21.44 0.95 13.21
C GLY A 117 21.65 -0.41 12.57
N CYS A 118 20.59 -1.19 12.44
CA CYS A 118 20.61 -2.56 11.91
C CYS A 118 19.53 -2.74 10.84
N TYR A 119 19.80 -3.55 9.81
CA TYR A 119 18.80 -3.92 8.80
C TYR A 119 17.95 -5.10 9.26
N SER A 120 16.66 -5.09 8.90
CA SER A 120 15.70 -6.15 9.27
C SER A 120 14.89 -6.67 8.08
N HIS A 121 15.40 -6.52 6.86
CA HIS A 121 14.71 -6.97 5.66
C HIS A 121 14.85 -8.48 5.49
N VAL A 122 13.75 -9.17 5.15
CA VAL A 122 13.77 -10.62 4.86
C VAL A 122 14.31 -10.89 3.45
N LEU A 123 13.96 -10.02 2.51
CA LEU A 123 14.44 -10.03 1.14
C LEU A 123 15.27 -8.77 0.89
N LEU A 124 16.21 -8.83 -0.05
CA LEU A 124 17.01 -7.66 -0.42
C LEU A 124 16.09 -6.48 -0.79
N PRO A 125 16.46 -5.24 -0.41
CA PRO A 125 15.67 -4.06 -0.72
C PRO A 125 15.42 -3.92 -2.23
N LEU A 126 14.23 -3.42 -2.58
CA LEU A 126 13.89 -3.15 -3.97
C LEU A 126 14.79 -2.05 -4.54
N LEU A 127 15.38 -2.32 -5.69
CA LEU A 127 16.25 -1.35 -6.37
C LEU A 127 15.46 -0.22 -7.05
N GLY A 128 14.16 -0.39 -7.29
CA GLY A 128 13.37 0.52 -8.12
C GLY A 128 13.48 2.01 -7.76
N GLN A 129 13.56 2.33 -6.46
CA GLN A 129 13.71 3.71 -5.98
C GLN A 129 15.11 4.32 -6.23
N ASN A 130 16.10 3.46 -6.46
CA ASN A 130 17.49 3.85 -6.75
C ASN A 130 17.81 3.77 -8.25
N LEU A 131 16.89 3.25 -9.07
CA LEU A 131 17.04 3.13 -10.51
C LEU A 131 16.39 4.32 -11.21
N LYS A 132 16.92 4.65 -12.39
CA LYS A 132 16.34 5.65 -13.29
C LYS A 132 16.10 5.04 -14.66
N THR A 133 14.95 5.36 -15.24
CA THR A 133 14.63 5.05 -16.63
C THR A 133 15.47 5.92 -17.58
N ALA A 134 15.45 5.58 -18.88
CA ALA A 134 16.18 6.35 -19.90
C ALA A 134 15.72 7.82 -19.99
N ASP A 135 14.47 8.12 -19.62
CA ASP A 135 13.92 9.48 -19.51
C ASP A 135 14.17 10.14 -18.14
N GLY A 136 15.00 9.53 -17.28
CA GLY A 136 15.47 10.10 -16.01
C GLY A 136 14.49 9.96 -14.84
N LYS A 137 13.33 9.33 -15.02
CA LYS A 137 12.34 9.10 -13.97
C LYS A 137 12.78 7.95 -13.06
N VAL A 138 12.39 7.99 -11.79
CA VAL A 138 12.66 6.90 -10.85
C VAL A 138 11.90 5.64 -11.28
N GLY A 139 12.59 4.50 -11.32
CA GLY A 139 12.01 3.20 -11.64
C GLY A 139 12.71 2.48 -12.78
N VAL A 140 11.97 1.60 -13.46
CA VAL A 140 12.46 0.73 -14.52
C VAL A 140 11.51 0.72 -15.71
N THR A 141 12.05 0.51 -16.91
CA THR A 141 11.23 0.28 -18.11
C THR A 141 10.95 -1.21 -18.25
N PHE A 142 9.68 -1.58 -18.20
CA PHE A 142 9.24 -2.95 -18.45
C PHE A 142 8.68 -3.07 -19.88
N LYS A 143 9.15 -4.08 -20.62
CA LYS A 143 8.64 -4.43 -21.96
C LYS A 143 8.36 -5.92 -22.00
N ALA A 144 7.13 -6.29 -22.33
CA ALA A 144 6.72 -7.68 -22.53
C ALA A 144 6.76 -8.03 -24.02
N PHE A 145 7.24 -9.23 -24.33
CA PHE A 145 7.31 -9.77 -25.69
C PHE A 145 6.67 -11.16 -25.70
N THR A 146 6.11 -11.56 -26.84
CA THR A 146 5.53 -12.90 -27.04
C THR A 146 6.59 -14.00 -27.09
N ASP A 147 7.80 -13.63 -27.52
CA ASP A 147 8.90 -14.53 -27.80
C ASP A 147 10.17 -14.15 -27.02
N PRO A 148 11.07 -15.11 -26.75
CA PRO A 148 12.31 -14.86 -26.02
C PRO A 148 13.28 -14.00 -26.84
N VAL A 149 14.37 -13.54 -26.22
CA VAL A 149 15.25 -12.48 -26.78
C VAL A 149 16.02 -12.93 -28.03
N GLU A 150 16.13 -14.23 -28.26
CA GLU A 150 16.82 -14.83 -29.39
C GLU A 150 16.04 -14.69 -30.71
N VAL A 151 14.72 -14.48 -30.65
CA VAL A 151 13.88 -14.28 -31.84
C VAL A 151 13.99 -12.82 -32.28
N SER A 152 14.65 -12.60 -33.42
CA SER A 152 14.95 -11.25 -33.96
C SER A 152 13.70 -10.43 -34.31
N ASN A 153 12.60 -11.09 -34.67
CA ASN A 153 11.35 -10.44 -35.08
C ASN A 153 10.26 -10.52 -33.99
N ARG A 154 10.64 -10.69 -32.72
CA ARG A 154 9.68 -10.77 -31.63
C ARG A 154 8.85 -9.49 -31.51
N GLU A 155 7.54 -9.65 -31.33
CA GLU A 155 6.63 -8.52 -31.18
C GLU A 155 6.48 -8.13 -29.72
N GLN A 156 6.45 -6.82 -29.46
CA GLN A 156 6.15 -6.30 -28.13
C GLN A 156 4.64 -6.38 -27.90
N CYS A 157 4.20 -6.94 -26.77
CA CYS A 157 2.78 -6.99 -26.43
C CYS A 157 2.22 -5.56 -26.32
N SER A 158 1.08 -5.30 -26.98
CA SER A 158 0.31 -4.07 -26.79
C SER A 158 -0.40 -4.08 -25.42
N ARG A 159 -0.58 -2.89 -24.85
CA ARG A 159 -1.21 -2.68 -23.54
C ARG A 159 -2.72 -2.49 -23.68
#